data_AF-A0A485AWV8-F1
#
_entry.id   AF-A0A485AWV8-F1
#
_cell.length_a   1.000
_cell.length_b   1.000
_cell.length_c   1.000
_cell.angle_alpha   90.00
_cell.angle_beta   90.00
_cell.angle_gamma   90.00
#
_symmetry.space_group_name_H-M   'P 1'
#
loop_
_entity.id
_entity.type
_entity.pdbx_description
1 polymer ?
#
loop_
_entity_poly.entity_id
_entity_poly.type
_entity_poly.pdbx_seq_one_letter_code
_entity_poly.pdbx_strand_id
1 'polypeptide(L)'
;MTIAYTLVNSDTGEKQEGTFMPMVASDGPHYGANIKMMGVGNYKVTYHIEPPSKAGMHRHTDSETGVGRWWKPFDVSYEFKYVGLN
;
A
#
# COMPACT_ATOMS: atom_id res chain seq x y z
N MET A 1 3.06 5.38 -8.00
CA MET A 1 2.01 5.72 -7.01
C MET A 1 2.69 5.86 -5.66
N THR A 2 2.03 6.46 -4.67
CA THR A 2 2.49 6.43 -3.27
C THR A 2 1.52 5.56 -2.47
N ILE A 3 2.05 4.71 -1.58
CA ILE A 3 1.24 3.79 -0.77
C ILE A 3 1.71 3.90 0.67
N ALA A 4 0.81 4.35 1.55
CA ALA A 4 0.98 4.25 2.99
C ALA A 4 0.16 3.07 3.53
N TYR A 5 0.57 2.50 4.66
CA TYR A 5 -0.19 1.46 5.33
C TYR A 5 -0.46 1.83 6.79
N THR A 6 -1.60 1.36 7.29
CA THR A 6 -1.92 1.22 8.70
C THR A 6 -2.15 -0.26 8.98
N LEU A 7 -1.40 -0.84 9.91
CA LEU A 7 -1.55 -2.23 10.35
C LEU A 7 -2.04 -2.23 11.80
N VAL A 8 -3.13 -2.93 12.07
CA VAL A 8 -3.72 -3.06 13.41
C VAL A 8 -3.77 -4.54 13.78
N ASN A 9 -3.25 -4.90 14.96
CA ASN A 9 -3.54 -6.18 15.58
C ASN A 9 -4.93 -6.06 16.23
N SER A 10 -5.93 -6.74 15.67
CA SER A 10 -7.32 -6.67 16.12
C SER A 10 -7.56 -7.36 17.47
N ASP A 11 -6.64 -8.25 17.89
CA ASP A 11 -6.74 -8.93 19.18
C ASP A 11 -6.26 -8.02 20.32
N THR A 12 -5.25 -7.18 20.08
CA THR A 12 -4.64 -6.30 21.10
C THR A 12 -5.00 -4.82 20.96
N GLY A 13 -5.46 -4.40 19.77
CA GLY A 13 -5.66 -3.00 19.40
C GLY A 13 -4.38 -2.24 19.06
N GLU A 14 -3.21 -2.89 19.10
CA GLU A 14 -1.94 -2.24 18.76
C GLU A 14 -1.87 -1.87 17.27
N LYS A 15 -1.32 -0.68 16.99
CA LYS A 15 -1.31 -0.09 15.65
C LYS A 15 0.09 0.37 15.26
N GLN A 16 0.47 0.10 14.02
CA GLN A 16 1.67 0.63 13.37
C GLN A 16 1.30 1.26 12.02
N GLU A 17 1.99 2.33 11.65
CA GLU A 17 1.86 2.98 10.34
C GLU A 17 3.21 3.05 9.63
N GLY A 18 3.18 3.18 8.30
CA GLY A 18 4.38 3.41 7.51
C GLY A 18 4.09 3.61 6.03
N THR A 19 5.14 3.61 5.21
CA THR A 19 5.05 3.74 3.76
C THR A 19 5.70 2.56 3.08
N PHE A 20 5.15 2.14 1.94
CA PHE A 20 5.78 1.18 1.06
C PHE A 20 6.61 1.90 -0.01
N MET A 21 7.74 1.30 -0.35
CA MET A 21 8.64 1.77 -1.40
C MET A 21 8.47 0.91 -2.66
N PRO A 22 8.62 1.48 -3.87
CA PRO A 22 8.70 0.69 -5.09
C PRO A 22 9.99 -0.15 -5.09
N MET A 23 9.87 -1.45 -5.38
CA MET A 23 10.94 -2.44 -5.36
C MET A 23 10.79 -3.41 -6.54
N VAL A 24 11.81 -4.23 -6.79
CA VAL A 24 11.78 -5.30 -7.79
C VAL A 24 12.36 -6.59 -7.19
N ALA A 25 11.70 -7.72 -7.45
CA ALA A 25 12.19 -9.06 -7.14
C ALA A 25 12.19 -9.93 -8.40
N SER A 26 12.58 -11.21 -8.28
CA SER A 26 12.67 -12.16 -9.40
C SER A 26 11.36 -12.36 -10.17
N ASP A 27 10.23 -12.10 -9.52
CA ASP A 27 8.87 -12.21 -10.05
C ASP A 27 8.29 -10.87 -10.56
N GLY A 28 9.05 -9.77 -10.45
CA GLY A 28 8.70 -8.47 -11.00
C GLY A 28 8.61 -7.32 -9.99
N PRO A 29 8.15 -6.13 -10.44
CA PRO A 29 8.06 -4.94 -9.61
C PRO A 29 6.87 -4.98 -8.65
N HIS A 30 7.07 -4.47 -7.43
CA HIS A 30 6.03 -4.39 -6.40
C HIS A 30 6.27 -3.20 -5.45
N TYR A 31 5.34 -2.94 -4.53
CA TYR A 31 5.52 -2.02 -3.40
C TYR A 31 5.64 -2.83 -2.12
N GLY A 32 6.62 -2.52 -1.27
CA GLY A 32 6.82 -3.28 -0.04
C GLY A 32 7.59 -2.53 1.03
N ALA A 33 7.62 -3.13 2.22
CA ALA A 33 8.47 -2.77 3.34
C ALA A 33 8.70 -4.01 4.22
N ASN A 34 9.87 -4.11 4.86
CA ASN A 34 10.08 -5.08 5.93
C ASN A 34 9.36 -4.60 7.20
N ILE A 35 8.52 -5.45 7.78
CA ILE A 35 7.67 -5.11 8.93
C ILE A 35 8.01 -6.02 10.12
N LYS A 36 8.26 -5.41 11.28
CA LYS A 36 8.25 -6.14 12.55
C LYS A 36 6.80 -6.25 13.04
N MET A 37 6.27 -7.46 13.11
CA MET A 37 4.89 -7.71 13.53
C MET A 37 4.69 -7.53 15.04
N MET A 38 3.49 -7.11 15.43
CA MET A 38 3.04 -6.89 16.82
C MET A 38 2.52 -8.19 17.46
N GLY A 39 3.31 -9.26 17.36
CA GLY A 39 2.93 -10.62 17.78
C GLY A 39 2.21 -11.46 16.73
N VAL A 40 1.73 -12.64 17.13
CA VAL A 40 0.79 -13.45 16.33
C VAL A 40 -0.64 -13.02 16.65
N GLY A 41 -1.55 -13.13 15.69
CA GLY A 41 -2.94 -12.70 15.91
C GLY A 41 -3.73 -12.42 14.64
N ASN A 42 -4.92 -11.87 14.82
CA ASN A 42 -5.76 -11.36 13.76
C ASN A 42 -5.40 -9.91 13.45
N TYR A 43 -5.27 -9.57 12.18
CA TYR A 43 -4.83 -8.26 11.73
C TYR A 43 -5.79 -7.67 10.72
N LYS A 44 -5.89 -6.35 10.75
CA LYS A 44 -6.41 -5.54 9.64
C LYS A 44 -5.29 -4.64 9.13
N VAL A 45 -5.01 -4.73 7.84
CA VAL A 45 -4.13 -3.77 7.16
C VAL A 45 -4.96 -2.90 6.23
N THR A 46 -4.74 -1.59 6.27
CA THR A 46 -5.36 -0.62 5.37
C THR A 46 -4.26 0.06 4.58
N TYR A 47 -4.40 0.07 3.25
CA TYR A 47 -3.53 0.83 2.36
C TYR A 47 -4.21 2.13 1.97
N HIS A 48 -3.51 3.24 2.16
CA HIS A 48 -3.85 4.53 1.58
C HIS A 48 -3.06 4.71 0.30
N ILE A 49 -3.75 4.77 -0.84
CA ILE A 49 -3.13 4.79 -2.16
C ILE A 49 -3.41 6.15 -2.82
N GLU A 50 -2.35 6.84 -3.27
CA GLU A 50 -2.46 8.07 -4.07
C GLU A 50 -1.99 7.82 -5.52
N PRO A 51 -2.57 8.54 -6.51
CA PRO A 51 -2.30 8.26 -7.92
C PRO A 51 -0.83 8.54 -8.32
N PRO A 52 -0.39 8.03 -9.49
CA PRO A 52 0.98 8.19 -9.97
C PRO A 52 1.50 9.64 -10.02
N SER A 53 0.61 10.63 -10.20
CA SER A 53 0.99 12.05 -10.19
C SER A 53 1.64 12.52 -8.90
N LYS A 54 1.31 11.91 -7.75
CA LYS A 54 1.95 12.25 -6.46
C LYS A 54 3.43 11.87 -6.44
N ALA A 55 3.82 10.86 -7.21
CA ALA A 55 5.19 10.39 -7.36
C ALA A 55 5.89 10.94 -8.63
N GLY A 56 5.34 11.99 -9.27
CA GLY A 56 5.97 12.66 -10.41
C GLY A 56 5.68 12.05 -11.78
N MET A 57 4.75 11.09 -11.90
CA MET A 57 4.30 10.60 -13.22
C MET A 57 3.25 11.54 -13.81
N HIS A 58 3.65 12.29 -14.82
CA HIS A 58 2.79 13.19 -15.58
C HIS A 58 2.03 12.43 -16.68
N ARG A 59 0.76 12.78 -16.88
CA ARG A 59 -0.09 12.22 -17.95
C ARG A 59 -0.26 13.24 -19.08
N HIS A 60 -0.38 12.77 -20.31
CA HIS A 60 -0.81 13.60 -21.43
C HIS A 60 -2.28 14.02 -21.25
N THR A 61 -2.62 15.22 -21.74
CA THR A 61 -3.96 15.81 -21.58
C THR A 61 -4.51 16.46 -22.85
N ASP A 62 -3.76 16.44 -23.94
CA ASP A 62 -4.17 16.87 -25.28
C ASP A 62 -5.18 15.91 -25.92
N SER A 63 -5.79 16.33 -27.04
CA SER A 63 -6.80 15.55 -27.75
C SER A 63 -6.26 14.32 -28.48
N GLU A 64 -5.01 14.37 -28.93
CA GLU A 64 -4.38 13.38 -29.79
C GLU A 64 -3.87 12.17 -29.01
N THR A 65 -3.34 12.40 -27.81
CA THR A 65 -2.64 11.40 -27.00
C THR A 65 -3.04 11.40 -25.53
N GLY A 66 -3.99 12.25 -25.14
CA GLY A 66 -4.45 12.38 -23.76
C GLY A 66 -5.09 11.12 -23.21
N VAL A 67 -4.95 10.94 -21.89
CA VAL A 67 -5.61 9.86 -21.14
C VAL A 67 -6.55 10.44 -20.09
N GLY A 68 -7.44 9.62 -19.53
CA GLY A 68 -8.36 10.02 -18.48
C GLY A 68 -7.68 10.63 -17.25
N ARG A 69 -8.45 11.35 -16.43
CA ARG A 69 -7.94 11.87 -15.14
C ARG A 69 -7.60 10.69 -14.23
N TRP A 70 -6.56 10.89 -13.41
CA TRP A 70 -6.30 9.97 -12.31
C TRP A 70 -7.49 9.92 -11.34
N TRP A 71 -7.65 8.77 -10.71
CA TRP A 71 -8.57 8.57 -9.59
C TRP A 71 -8.15 9.41 -8.36
N LYS A 72 -9.11 9.66 -7.46
CA LYS A 72 -8.84 10.32 -6.17
C LYS A 72 -8.21 9.33 -5.20
N PRO A 73 -7.34 9.78 -4.26
CA PRO A 73 -6.80 8.91 -3.22
C PRO A 73 -7.91 8.13 -2.51
N PHE A 74 -7.62 6.87 -2.17
CA PHE A 74 -8.59 5.98 -1.55
C PHE A 74 -7.90 4.98 -0.62
N ASP A 75 -8.72 4.39 0.24
CA ASP A 75 -8.29 3.34 1.16
C ASP A 75 -8.86 1.99 0.74
N VAL A 76 -8.06 0.94 0.92
CA VAL A 76 -8.48 -0.45 0.80
C VAL A 76 -7.96 -1.24 1.99
N SER A 77 -8.80 -2.10 2.57
CA SER A 77 -8.45 -2.88 3.75
C SER A 77 -8.53 -4.38 3.52
N TYR A 78 -7.68 -5.12 4.21
CA TYR A 78 -7.64 -6.58 4.21
C TYR A 78 -7.55 -7.09 5.64
N GLU A 79 -8.25 -8.18 5.91
CA GLU A 79 -8.22 -8.88 7.20
C GLU A 79 -7.54 -10.22 7.01
N PHE A 80 -6.62 -10.56 7.91
CA PHE A 80 -5.86 -11.81 7.85
C PHE A 80 -5.39 -12.26 9.22
N LYS A 81 -5.10 -13.56 9.35
CA LYS A 81 -4.46 -14.13 10.54
C LYS A 81 -2.97 -14.29 10.29
N TYR A 82 -2.14 -13.67 11.11
CA TYR A 82 -0.69 -13.85 11.10
C TYR A 82 -0.28 -14.88 12.15
N VAL A 83 0.35 -15.97 11.71
CA VAL A 83 0.71 -17.11 12.55
C VAL A 83 2.22 -17.24 12.80
N GLY A 84 3.01 -16.25 12.37
CA GLY A 84 4.47 -16.35 12.35
C GLY A 84 4.99 -16.88 11.01
N LEU A 85 6.29 -16.70 10.79
CA LEU A 85 7.06 -17.38 9.75
C LEU A 85 7.93 -18.42 10.46
N ASN A 86 7.89 -19.67 10.01
CA ASN A 86 8.67 -20.77 10.57
C ASN A 86 10.16 -20.61 10.28
#